data_AF-A0A6J4J3R6-F1
#
_entry.id   AF-A0A6J4J3R6-F1
#
_cell.length_a   1.000
_cell.length_b   1.000
_cell.length_c   1.000
_cell.angle_alpha   90.00
_cell.angle_beta   90.00
_cell.angle_gamma   90.00
#
_symmetry.space_group_name_H-M   'P 1'
#
loop_
_entity.id
_entity.type
_entity.pdbx_description
1 polymer ?
#
loop_
_entity_poly.entity_id
_entity_poly.type
_entity_poly.pdbx_seq_one_letter_code
_entity_poly.pdbx_strand_id
1 'polypeptide(L)' 'MAPNLTLSLDAKADALLSKDPLALLIGMVLDQQVPLEKAFRGPYDLRQR' A
#
# COMPACT_ATOMS: atom_id res chain seq x y z
N MET A 1 -16.67 1.91 -7.70
CA MET A 1 -15.40 2.35 -8.31
C MET A 1 -14.44 2.58 -7.17
N ALA A 2 -13.37 1.78 -7.06
CA ALA A 2 -12.41 1.93 -5.97
C ALA A 2 -11.60 3.23 -6.18
N PRO A 3 -11.24 3.96 -5.11
CA PRO A 3 -10.49 5.21 -5.23
C PRO A 3 -9.07 4.96 -5.77
N ASN A 4 -8.56 5.89 -6.59
CA ASN A 4 -7.14 5.94 -6.92
C ASN A 4 -6.38 6.49 -5.72
N LEU A 5 -5.54 5.64 -5.13
CA LEU A 5 -4.74 5.96 -3.95
C LEU A 5 -3.34 6.38 -4.39
N THR A 6 -2.75 7.35 -3.68
CA THR A 6 -1.38 7.83 -3.92
C THR A 6 -0.63 7.89 -2.59
N LEU A 7 -0.57 6.75 -1.90
CA LEU A 7 -0.06 6.67 -0.52
C LEU A 7 1.39 6.19 -0.51
N SER A 8 1.77 5.29 -1.42
CA SER A 8 3.12 4.71 -1.44
C SER A 8 4.14 5.51 -2.25
N LEU A 9 3.68 6.48 -3.06
CA LEU A 9 4.46 7.20 -4.07
C LEU A 9 5.10 6.29 -5.14
N ASP A 10 4.65 5.04 -5.24
CA ASP A 10 5.04 4.09 -6.29
C ASP A 10 3.80 3.65 -7.06
N ALA A 11 3.80 3.87 -8.38
CA ALA A 11 2.63 3.63 -9.22
C ALA A 11 2.14 2.16 -9.20
N LYS A 12 3.03 1.18 -9.00
CA LYS A 12 2.65 -0.24 -8.96
C LYS A 12 2.09 -0.62 -7.60
N ALA A 13 2.66 -0.10 -6.52
CA ALA A 13 2.14 -0.29 -5.17
C ALA A 13 0.79 0.40 -5.01
N ASP A 14 0.64 1.63 -5.48
CA ASP A 14 -0.63 2.38 -5.46
C ASP A 14 -1.72 1.67 -6.28
N ALA A 15 -1.39 1.12 -7.45
CA ALA A 15 -2.31 0.28 -8.22
C ALA A 15 -2.72 -1.01 -7.49
N LEU A 16 -1.86 -1.55 -6.62
CA LEU A 16 -2.21 -2.68 -5.75
C LEU A 16 -3.16 -2.26 -4.63
N LEU A 17 -2.86 -1.15 -3.95
CA LEU A 17 -3.71 -0.63 -2.87
C LEU A 17 -5.12 -0.29 -3.37
N SER A 18 -5.23 0.29 -4.58
CA SER A 18 -6.52 0.64 -5.17
C SER A 18 -7.39 -0.55 -5.57
N LYS A 19 -6.80 -1.73 -5.80
CA LYS A 19 -7.54 -2.93 -6.26
C LYS A 19 -7.72 -4.00 -5.19
N ASP A 20 -6.94 -3.95 -4.10
CA ASP A 20 -6.89 -5.00 -3.09
C ASP A 20 -7.12 -4.40 -1.68
N PRO A 21 -8.33 -4.54 -1.12
CA PRO A 21 -8.65 -4.07 0.23
C PRO A 21 -7.77 -4.69 1.33
N LEU A 22 -7.26 -5.91 1.14
CA LEU A 22 -6.35 -6.53 2.11
C LEU A 22 -4.98 -5.85 2.07
N ALA A 23 -4.47 -5.50 0.89
CA ALA A 23 -3.24 -4.74 0.77
C ALA A 23 -3.37 -3.36 1.46
N LEU A 24 -4.52 -2.70 1.31
CA LEU A 24 -4.82 -1.46 2.01
C LEU A 24 -4.83 -1.64 3.54
N LEU A 25 -5.49 -2.68 4.05
CA LEU A 25 -5.54 -2.98 5.48
C LEU A 25 -4.15 -3.27 6.06
N ILE A 26 -3.32 -4.03 5.34
CA ILE A 26 -1.93 -4.29 5.74
C ILE A 26 -1.16 -2.96 5.82
N GLY A 27 -1.28 -2.10 4.81
CA GLY A 27 -0.66 -0.76 4.83
C GLY A 27 -1.09 0.08 6.04
N MET A 28 -2.38 0.11 6.35
CA MET A 28 -2.94 0.82 7.52
C MET A 28 -2.41 0.30 8.86
N VAL A 29 -2.21 -1.02 8.97
CA VAL A 29 -1.62 -1.63 10.18
C VAL A 29 -0.13 -1.27 10.30
N LEU A 30 0.60 -1.16 9.19
CA LEU A 30 2.03 -0.84 9.17
C LEU A 30 2.36 0.64 9.46
N ASP A 31 1.44 1.56 9.16
CA ASP A 31 1.61 3.03 9.33
C ASP A 31 1.85 3.48 10.78
N GLN A 32 1.84 2.55 11.74
CA GLN A 32 2.03 2.85 13.16
C GLN A 32 3.49 3.09 13.58
N GLN A 33 4.49 2.62 12.82
CA GLN A 33 5.91 2.68 13.23
C GLN A 33 6.89 3.12 12.14
N VAL A 34 6.44 3.30 10.89
CA VAL A 34 7.30 3.68 9.76
C VAL A 34 6.64 4.80 8.96
N PRO A 35 7.39 5.53 8.11
CA PRO A 35 6.80 6.56 7.25
C PRO A 35 5.68 5.99 6.38
N LEU A 36 4.64 6.78 6.17
CA LEU A 36 3.44 6.44 5.40
C LEU A 36 3.79 5.78 4.06
N GLU A 37 4.68 6.42 3.28
CA GLU A 37 5.12 5.94 1.97
C GLU A 37 5.68 4.50 2.04
N LYS A 38 6.45 4.23 3.09
CA LYS A 38 7.06 2.92 3.34
C LYS A 38 6.03 1.90 3.84
N ALA A 39 5.10 2.30 4.70
CA ALA A 39 4.01 1.45 5.17
C ALA A 39 3.14 0.97 3.99
N PHE A 40 2.71 1.90 3.14
CA PHE A 40 1.82 1.62 2.02
C PHE A 40 2.50 0.94 0.83
N ARG A 41 3.84 1.02 0.71
CA ARG A 41 4.61 0.19 -0.23
C ARG A 41 4.79 -1.27 0.25
N GLY A 42 4.76 -1.51 1.57
CA GLY A 42 5.01 -2.81 2.19
C GLY A 42 4.26 -4.01 1.58
N PRO A 43 2.94 -3.94 1.33
CA PRO A 43 2.19 -5.03 0.70
C PRO A 43 2.71 -5.42 -0.69
N TYR A 44 3.14 -4.44 -1.50
CA TYR A 44 3.72 -4.70 -2.82
C TYR A 44 5.08 -5.40 -2.69
N ASP A 45 5.94 -4.90 -1.81
CA ASP A 45 7.27 -5.50 -1.58
C ASP A 45 7.16 -6.95 -1.07
N LEU A 46 6.19 -7.26 -0.20
CA LEU A 46 5.92 -8.62 0.27
C LEU A 46 5.50 -9.56 -0.87
N ARG A 47 4.74 -9.05 -1.85
CA ARG A 47 4.30 -9.83 -3.01
C ARG A 47 5.42 -10.10 -4.03
N GLN A 48 6.48 -9.30 -4.01
CA GLN A 48 7.65 -9.48 -4.90
C GLN A 48 8.69 -10.46 -4.35
N ARG A 49 8.51 -10.95 -3.11
CA ARG A 49 9.38 -11.96 -2.49
C ARG A 49 8.86 -13.36 -2.76
#